data_AF-A0A512MDP6-F1
#
_entry.id   AF-A0A512MDP6-F1
#
_cell.length_a   1.000
_cell.length_b   1.000
_cell.length_c   1.000
_cell.angle_alpha   90.00
_cell.angle_beta   90.00
_cell.angle_gamma   90.00
#
_symmetry.space_group_name_H-M   'P 1'
#
loop_
_entity.id
_entity.type
_entity.pdbx_description
1 polymer ?
#
loop_
_entity_poly.entity_id
_entity_poly.type
_entity_poly.pdbx_seq_one_letter_code
_entity_poly.pdbx_strand_id
1 'polypeptide(L)'
;MRPVISRLLTLAAVSLALASCKTVTTQRVVFPNTPVAFQLVSDMVDEETLDYTVKFRNVGNQIVSFDYTIADEPDVPHTDAEGPNSGVIENLYPGAEASVKNPTKSQHAYVVLGRVTHGRKSGDEITRLYRPTAARTAAAASAVSAAGALPLLEPVTTP
;
A
#
# COMPACT_ATOMS: atom_id res chain seq x y z
N MET A 1 -31.92 -43.85 50.72
CA MET A 1 -32.05 -43.46 49.29
C MET A 1 -31.96 -41.94 49.18
N ARG A 2 -31.20 -41.47 48.17
CA ARG A 2 -30.57 -40.15 47.93
C ARG A 2 -29.36 -39.83 48.85
N PRO A 3 -28.36 -39.06 48.39
CA PRO A 3 -27.58 -39.21 47.14
C PRO A 3 -26.05 -39.04 47.41
N VAL A 4 -25.14 -39.59 46.60
CA VAL A 4 -23.76 -39.06 46.56
C VAL A 4 -23.25 -39.01 45.13
N ILE A 5 -22.98 -37.77 44.72
CA ILE A 5 -22.45 -37.30 43.45
C ILE A 5 -20.96 -37.66 43.42
N SER A 6 -20.51 -38.41 42.40
CA SER A 6 -19.09 -38.47 42.05
C SER A 6 -18.94 -38.20 40.56
N ARG A 7 -19.03 -36.91 40.22
CA ARG A 7 -18.63 -36.40 38.90
C ARG A 7 -17.13 -36.24 38.94
N LEU A 8 -16.41 -37.21 38.36
CA LEU A 8 -14.98 -37.06 38.11
C LEU A 8 -14.74 -35.87 37.18
N LEU A 9 -13.81 -35.04 37.64
CA LEU A 9 -13.17 -33.92 36.95
C LEU A 9 -12.88 -34.23 35.47
N THR A 10 -13.49 -33.45 34.58
CA THR A 10 -12.88 -33.09 33.30
C THR A 10 -11.84 -32.00 33.56
N LEU A 11 -10.57 -32.35 33.62
CA LEU A 11 -9.46 -31.40 33.53
C LEU A 11 -8.57 -31.79 32.33
N ALA A 12 -8.90 -31.25 31.17
CA ALA A 12 -7.94 -31.06 30.09
C ALA A 12 -7.98 -29.57 29.77
N ALA A 13 -7.14 -28.81 30.45
CA ALA A 13 -6.91 -27.41 30.16
C ALA A 13 -6.28 -27.30 28.77
N VAL A 14 -7.09 -26.89 27.79
CA VAL A 14 -6.61 -26.41 26.50
C VAL A 14 -5.96 -25.05 26.75
N SER A 15 -4.70 -25.06 27.17
CA SER A 15 -3.87 -23.86 27.24
C SER A 15 -3.33 -23.53 25.83
N LEU A 16 -4.22 -23.28 24.88
CA LEU A 16 -3.86 -22.43 23.74
C LEU A 16 -3.99 -20.99 24.25
N ALA A 17 -2.94 -20.51 24.90
CA ALA A 17 -2.74 -19.08 25.03
C ALA A 17 -2.67 -18.54 23.59
N LEU A 18 -3.73 -17.85 23.17
CA LEU A 18 -3.64 -17.00 22.00
C LEU A 18 -2.46 -16.07 22.27
N ALA A 19 -1.37 -16.26 21.53
CA ALA A 19 -0.38 -15.22 21.31
C ALA A 19 -1.12 -14.08 20.61
N SER A 20 -1.80 -13.26 21.41
CA SER A 20 -2.48 -12.06 20.97
C SER A 20 -1.37 -11.06 20.69
N CYS A 21 -0.86 -11.08 19.45
CA CYS A 21 -0.26 -9.88 18.89
C CYS A 21 -1.33 -8.80 19.04
N LYS A 22 -1.10 -7.86 19.97
CA LYS A 22 -2.02 -6.77 20.27
C LYS A 22 -1.95 -5.78 19.13
N THR A 23 -2.68 -6.06 18.05
CA THR A 23 -2.91 -5.09 16.99
C THR A 23 -3.88 -4.04 17.49
N VAL A 24 -3.43 -2.79 17.60
CA VAL A 24 -4.30 -1.65 17.91
C VAL A 24 -4.66 -0.97 16.60
N THR A 25 -5.96 -0.76 16.39
CA THR A 25 -6.48 -0.10 15.18
C THR A 25 -7.14 1.21 15.56
N THR A 26 -6.84 2.26 14.81
CA THR A 26 -7.49 3.57 14.95
C THR A 26 -8.86 3.58 14.24
N GLN A 27 -9.65 4.60 14.52
CA GLN A 27 -10.92 4.82 13.81
C GLN A 27 -10.66 5.02 12.31
N ARG A 28 -11.46 4.36 11.49
CA ARG A 28 -11.42 4.53 10.04
C ARG A 28 -11.94 5.92 9.64
N VAL A 29 -11.16 6.61 8.83
CA VAL A 29 -11.46 7.95 8.29
C VAL A 29 -11.79 7.81 6.81
N VAL A 30 -12.94 8.33 6.39
CA VAL A 30 -13.39 8.32 4.99
C VAL A 30 -13.02 9.66 4.36
N PHE A 31 -12.41 9.62 3.17
CA PHE A 31 -12.08 10.84 2.44
C PHE A 31 -13.35 11.50 1.88
N PRO A 32 -13.50 12.83 2.00
CA PRO A 32 -14.62 13.51 1.40
C PRO A 32 -14.55 13.39 -0.13
N ASN A 33 -15.70 13.12 -0.76
CA ASN A 33 -15.87 13.02 -2.22
C ASN A 33 -15.06 11.91 -2.92
N THR A 34 -14.48 10.97 -2.17
CA THR A 34 -13.63 9.92 -2.73
C THR A 34 -14.00 8.57 -2.12
N PRO A 35 -14.11 7.47 -2.89
CA PRO A 35 -14.51 6.15 -2.38
C PRO A 35 -13.37 5.43 -1.64
N VAL A 36 -12.54 6.15 -0.89
CA VAL A 36 -11.39 5.63 -0.18
C VAL A 36 -11.52 6.00 1.29
N ALA A 37 -11.17 5.07 2.16
CA ALA A 37 -10.99 5.31 3.57
C ALA A 37 -9.59 4.86 3.99
N PHE A 38 -9.06 5.43 5.05
CA PHE A 38 -7.82 4.97 5.65
C PHE A 38 -7.98 4.72 7.15
N GLN A 39 -7.10 3.89 7.69
CA GLN A 39 -6.97 3.66 9.13
C GLN A 39 -5.50 3.40 9.45
N LEU A 40 -5.03 3.89 10.57
CA LEU A 40 -3.72 3.53 11.11
C LEU A 40 -3.85 2.26 11.95
N VAL A 41 -2.95 1.31 11.71
CA VAL A 41 -2.84 0.04 12.42
C VAL A 41 -1.45 -0.01 13.04
N SER A 42 -1.37 -0.24 14.34
CA SER A 42 -0.11 -0.48 15.03
C SER A 42 -0.02 -1.94 15.43
N ASP A 43 1.04 -2.60 14.98
CA ASP A 43 1.34 -3.98 15.31
C ASP A 43 2.55 -4.02 16.26
N MET A 44 2.43 -4.78 17.34
CA MET A 44 3.52 -5.00 18.29
C MET A 44 4.44 -6.09 17.73
N VAL A 45 5.64 -5.69 17.29
CA VAL A 45 6.63 -6.59 16.67
C VAL A 45 7.51 -7.22 17.74
N ASP A 46 7.79 -6.47 18.80
CA ASP A 46 8.55 -6.90 19.98
C ASP A 46 8.03 -6.15 21.22
N GLU A 47 8.46 -6.53 22.42
CA GLU A 47 7.99 -5.98 23.71
C GLU A 47 8.11 -4.45 23.82
N GLU A 48 9.04 -3.84 23.06
CA GLU A 48 9.28 -2.39 23.04
C GLU A 48 9.09 -1.74 21.65
N THR A 49 8.76 -2.52 20.61
CA THR A 49 8.72 -2.03 19.23
C THR A 49 7.32 -2.12 18.61
N LEU A 50 6.78 -0.96 18.23
CA LEU A 50 5.53 -0.83 17.48
C LEU A 50 5.82 -0.45 16.03
N ASP A 51 5.30 -1.25 15.09
CA ASP A 51 5.27 -0.89 13.68
C ASP A 51 3.93 -0.27 13.32
N TYR A 52 3.97 0.88 12.64
CA TYR A 52 2.77 1.60 12.21
C TYR A 52 2.54 1.39 10.70
N THR A 53 1.34 0.97 10.36
CA THR A 53 0.90 0.66 9.00
C THR A 53 -0.36 1.42 8.69
N VAL A 54 -0.39 2.13 7.56
CA VAL A 54 -1.61 2.76 7.04
C VAL A 54 -2.32 1.74 6.16
N LYS A 55 -3.58 1.45 6.48
CA LYS A 55 -4.45 0.62 5.66
C LYS A 55 -5.46 1.48 4.92
N PHE A 56 -5.42 1.41 3.61
CA PHE A 56 -6.44 1.97 2.72
C PHE A 56 -7.53 0.93 2.47
N ARG A 57 -8.78 1.37 2.42
CA ARG A 57 -9.93 0.55 2.05
C ARG A 57 -10.74 1.24 0.96
N ASN A 58 -11.10 0.51 -0.08
CA ASN A 58 -12.08 0.99 -1.05
C ASN A 58 -13.49 0.79 -0.47
N VAL A 59 -14.18 1.90 -0.19
CA VAL A 59 -15.54 1.92 0.35
C VAL A 59 -16.61 2.16 -0.72
N GLY A 60 -16.21 2.33 -1.97
CA GLY A 60 -17.12 2.47 -3.10
C GLY A 60 -17.38 1.15 -3.85
N ASN A 61 -18.05 1.29 -4.99
CA ASN A 61 -18.52 0.16 -5.80
C ASN A 61 -17.71 -0.08 -7.09
N GLN A 62 -16.66 0.71 -7.31
CA GLN A 62 -15.80 0.62 -8.49
C GLN A 62 -14.37 0.35 -8.08
N ILE A 63 -13.59 -0.29 -8.97
CA ILE A 63 -12.14 -0.40 -8.80
C ILE A 63 -11.54 1.01 -8.83
N VAL A 64 -10.60 1.29 -7.93
CA VAL A 64 -9.95 2.61 -7.86
C VAL A 64 -8.45 2.48 -7.82
N SER A 65 -7.77 3.42 -8.47
CA SER A 65 -6.33 3.64 -8.29
C SER A 65 -6.11 5.06 -7.81
N PHE A 66 -5.11 5.28 -6.96
CA PHE A 66 -4.81 6.61 -6.44
C PHE A 66 -3.37 6.71 -5.96
N ASP A 67 -2.80 7.90 -6.06
CA ASP A 67 -1.59 8.27 -5.34
C ASP A 67 -1.93 8.94 -4.02
N TYR A 68 -0.98 8.84 -3.09
CA TYR A 68 -1.12 9.31 -1.73
C TYR A 68 0.20 9.89 -1.22
N THR A 69 0.09 10.74 -0.20
CA THR A 69 1.20 11.23 0.61
C THR A 69 0.86 11.04 2.08
N ILE A 70 1.81 10.53 2.88
CA ILE A 70 1.67 10.34 4.32
C ILE A 70 2.49 11.40 5.05
N ALA A 71 1.89 12.07 6.02
CA ALA A 71 2.51 13.09 6.85
C ALA A 71 2.25 12.82 8.34
N ASP A 72 3.08 13.42 9.19
CA ASP A 72 2.95 13.47 10.64
C ASP A 72 2.16 14.70 11.12
N GLU A 73 2.05 15.72 10.27
CA GLU A 73 1.29 16.95 10.50
C GLU A 73 0.05 17.06 9.59
N PRO A 74 -1.01 17.75 10.05
CA PRO A 74 -2.14 18.10 9.19
C PRO A 74 -1.73 19.14 8.12
N ASP A 75 -2.54 19.28 7.08
CA ASP A 75 -2.41 20.31 6.04
C ASP A 75 -1.14 20.26 5.17
N VAL A 76 -0.38 19.15 5.25
CA VAL A 76 0.75 18.91 4.33
C VAL A 76 0.22 18.68 2.90
N PRO A 77 0.68 19.45 1.91
CA PRO A 77 0.21 19.31 0.53
C PRO A 77 0.67 17.98 -0.07
N HIS A 78 -0.19 17.41 -0.91
CA HIS A 78 0.21 16.30 -1.77
C HIS A 78 1.33 16.73 -2.71
N THR A 79 2.37 15.90 -2.86
CA THR A 79 3.51 16.18 -3.75
C THR A 79 3.29 15.53 -5.10
N ASP A 80 3.41 14.21 -5.15
CA ASP A 80 3.14 13.31 -6.29
C ASP A 80 3.48 11.88 -5.82
N ALA A 81 3.31 10.88 -6.67
CA ALA A 81 3.61 9.49 -6.33
C ALA A 81 5.11 9.16 -6.14
N GLU A 82 6.01 10.03 -6.57
CA GLU A 82 7.47 9.86 -6.47
C GLU A 82 8.08 10.68 -5.33
N GLY A 83 7.29 11.55 -4.72
CA GLY A 83 7.67 12.42 -3.63
C GLY A 83 7.92 11.68 -2.32
N PRO A 84 8.47 12.38 -1.31
CA PRO A 84 8.71 11.80 -0.01
C PRO A 84 7.40 11.29 0.60
N ASN A 85 7.49 10.15 1.30
CA ASN A 85 6.37 9.53 2.00
C ASN A 85 5.13 9.27 1.12
N SER A 86 5.34 9.17 -0.19
CA SER A 86 4.27 9.06 -1.17
C SER A 86 4.33 7.74 -1.92
N GLY A 87 3.23 7.38 -2.57
CA GLY A 87 3.15 6.16 -3.34
C GLY A 87 1.86 6.04 -4.14
N VAL A 88 1.67 4.88 -4.77
CA VAL A 88 0.47 4.57 -5.57
C VAL A 88 -0.16 3.29 -5.05
N ILE A 89 -1.48 3.31 -4.91
CA ILE A 89 -2.29 2.11 -4.77
C ILE A 89 -2.93 1.83 -6.12
N GLU A 90 -2.64 0.65 -6.65
CA GLU A 90 -3.08 0.22 -7.98
C GLU A 90 -4.30 -0.70 -7.87
N ASN A 91 -5.35 -0.40 -8.65
CA ASN A 91 -6.50 -1.28 -8.86
C ASN A 91 -7.11 -1.87 -7.58
N LEU A 92 -7.34 -1.04 -6.56
CA LEU A 92 -7.98 -1.47 -5.32
C LEU A 92 -9.45 -1.81 -5.57
N TYR A 93 -9.78 -3.10 -5.42
CA TYR A 93 -11.14 -3.61 -5.63
C TYR A 93 -12.12 -3.14 -4.55
N PRO A 94 -13.43 -3.03 -4.86
CA PRO A 94 -14.47 -2.73 -3.89
C PRO A 94 -14.38 -3.60 -2.63
N GLY A 95 -14.35 -2.97 -1.46
CA GLY A 95 -14.26 -3.64 -0.17
C GLY A 95 -12.86 -4.15 0.22
N ALA A 96 -11.91 -4.19 -0.72
CA ALA A 96 -10.54 -4.64 -0.48
C ALA A 96 -9.73 -3.60 0.31
N GLU A 97 -8.68 -4.09 0.97
CA GLU A 97 -7.75 -3.28 1.74
C GLU A 97 -6.32 -3.39 1.18
N ALA A 98 -5.58 -2.29 1.17
CA ALA A 98 -4.17 -2.23 0.86
C ALA A 98 -3.41 -1.66 2.05
N SER A 99 -2.31 -2.29 2.45
CA SER A 99 -1.50 -1.89 3.60
C SER A 99 -0.19 -1.30 3.13
N VAL A 100 0.20 -0.16 3.67
CA VAL A 100 1.48 0.50 3.40
C VAL A 100 2.15 0.88 4.71
N LYS A 101 3.49 0.75 4.77
CA LYS A 101 4.24 1.13 5.97
C LYS A 101 4.15 2.64 6.19
N ASN A 102 3.90 3.08 7.43
CA ASN A 102 3.95 4.51 7.76
C ASN A 102 5.44 4.96 7.80
N PRO A 103 5.89 5.81 6.85
CA PRO A 103 7.28 6.23 6.80
C PRO A 103 7.67 7.17 7.94
N THR A 104 6.70 7.87 8.55
CA THR A 104 6.93 8.79 9.67
C THR A 104 7.21 8.06 10.99
N LYS A 105 6.90 6.76 11.07
CA LYS A 105 6.98 5.94 12.30
C LYS A 105 6.22 6.51 13.50
N SER A 106 5.29 7.42 13.26
CA SER A 106 4.50 8.08 14.28
C SER A 106 3.21 7.32 14.59
N GLN A 107 2.71 7.48 15.82
CA GLN A 107 1.38 7.02 16.27
C GLN A 107 0.22 7.77 15.59
N HIS A 108 0.54 8.85 14.89
CA HIS A 108 -0.39 9.64 14.10
C HIS A 108 0.07 9.60 12.65
N ALA A 109 -0.88 9.52 11.73
CA ALA A 109 -0.64 9.60 10.32
C ALA A 109 -1.77 10.40 9.67
N TYR A 110 -1.40 11.48 9.00
CA TYR A 110 -2.26 12.22 8.10
C TYR A 110 -2.00 11.72 6.68
N VAL A 111 -3.09 11.47 5.95
CA VAL A 111 -3.00 10.95 4.61
C VAL A 111 -3.69 11.93 3.69
N VAL A 112 -3.02 12.31 2.62
CA VAL A 112 -3.57 13.17 1.58
C VAL A 112 -3.60 12.37 0.29
N LEU A 113 -4.77 12.34 -0.34
CA LEU A 113 -4.94 11.72 -1.65
C LEU A 113 -4.62 12.72 -2.75
N GLY A 114 -3.91 12.26 -3.76
CA GLY A 114 -3.72 12.98 -5.00
C GLY A 114 -4.86 12.70 -5.99
N ARG A 115 -4.48 12.25 -7.18
CA ARG A 115 -5.39 11.88 -8.26
C ARG A 115 -6.06 10.53 -7.98
N VAL A 116 -7.38 10.50 -7.96
CA VAL A 116 -8.14 9.23 -7.91
C VAL A 116 -8.69 8.92 -9.30
N THR A 117 -8.51 7.67 -9.74
CA THR A 117 -9.08 7.17 -10.99
C THR A 117 -9.93 5.95 -10.75
N HIS A 118 -10.94 5.79 -11.60
CA HIS A 118 -11.91 4.71 -11.52
C HIS A 118 -11.73 3.72 -12.66
N GLY A 119 -12.13 2.47 -12.40
CA GLY A 119 -11.98 1.36 -13.33
C GLY A 119 -10.62 0.67 -13.21
N ARG A 120 -10.51 -0.51 -13.81
CA ARG A 120 -9.26 -1.25 -13.90
C ARG A 120 -8.35 -0.59 -14.93
N LYS A 121 -7.08 -0.39 -14.57
CA LYS A 121 -6.04 0.16 -15.45
C LYS A 121 -4.87 -0.80 -15.61
N SER A 122 -4.20 -0.75 -16.75
CA SER A 122 -2.94 -1.48 -16.94
C SER A 122 -1.79 -0.80 -16.18
N GLY A 123 -0.72 -1.54 -15.90
CA GLY A 123 0.47 -0.97 -15.24
C GLY A 123 1.09 0.20 -16.02
N ASP A 124 1.05 0.15 -17.35
CA ASP A 124 1.54 1.23 -18.21
C ASP A 124 0.66 2.49 -18.11
N GLU A 125 -0.66 2.33 -18.05
CA GLU A 125 -1.58 3.44 -17.86
C GLU A 125 -1.40 4.08 -16.47
N ILE A 126 -1.23 3.26 -15.43
CA ILE A 126 -0.96 3.73 -14.07
C ILE A 126 0.36 4.50 -14.04
N THR A 127 1.42 3.95 -14.63
CA THR A 127 2.72 4.63 -14.70
C THR A 127 2.62 5.97 -15.41
N ARG A 128 1.89 6.06 -16.53
CA ARG A 128 1.67 7.34 -17.22
C ARG A 128 0.87 8.34 -16.40
N LEU A 129 -0.10 7.87 -15.61
CA LEU A 129 -1.00 8.73 -14.85
C LEU A 129 -0.41 9.26 -13.55
N TYR A 130 0.43 8.45 -12.90
CA TYR A 130 0.94 8.70 -11.55
C TYR A 130 2.44 8.91 -11.50
N ARG A 131 3.20 8.40 -12.48
CA ARG A 131 4.67 8.50 -12.57
C ARG A 131 5.11 9.01 -13.94
N PRO A 132 4.70 10.23 -14.33
CA PRO A 132 4.98 10.76 -15.68
C PRO A 132 6.48 10.93 -15.94
N THR A 133 7.28 11.21 -14.90
CA THR A 133 8.74 11.35 -15.00
C THR A 133 9.40 10.01 -15.33
N ALA A 134 9.01 8.92 -14.65
CA ALA A 134 9.46 7.57 -14.98
C ALA A 134 9.06 7.16 -16.42
N ALA A 135 7.83 7.48 -16.84
CA ALA A 135 7.36 7.21 -18.19
C ALA A 135 8.17 7.94 -19.27
N ARG A 136 8.58 9.19 -18.99
CA ARG A 136 9.42 9.99 -19.90
C ARG A 136 10.85 9.46 -19.99
N THR A 137 11.43 9.01 -18.88
CA THR A 137 12.78 8.44 -18.85
C THR A 137 12.85 7.08 -19.56
N ALA A 138 11.83 6.23 -19.42
CA ALA A 138 11.73 4.97 -20.14
C ALA A 138 11.65 5.18 -21.67
N ALA A 139 10.84 6.15 -22.12
CA ALA A 139 10.74 6.50 -23.54
C ALA A 139 12.08 7.03 -24.11
N ALA A 140 12.82 7.82 -23.32
CA ALA A 140 14.15 8.29 -23.71
C ALA A 140 15.18 7.15 -23.78
N ALA A 141 15.15 6.19 -22.85
CA ALA A 141 16.05 5.04 -22.86
C ALA A 141 15.81 4.11 -24.07
N SER A 142 14.54 3.90 -24.46
CA SER A 142 14.20 3.14 -25.66
C SER A 142 14.64 3.83 -26.96
N ALA A 143 14.65 5.17 -26.99
CA ALA A 143 15.15 5.93 -28.15
C ALA A 143 16.68 5.87 -28.29
N VAL A 144 17.43 5.84 -27.18
CA VAL A 144 18.90 5.68 -27.19
C VAL A 144 19.32 4.29 -27.66
N SER A 145 18.56 3.24 -27.30
CA SER A 145 18.82 1.88 -27.80
C SER A 145 18.56 1.71 -29.30
N ALA A 146 17.67 2.52 -29.90
CA ALA A 146 17.41 2.50 -31.34
C ALA A 146 18.45 3.32 -32.14
N ALA A 147 19.09 4.31 -31.52
CA ALA A 147 20.13 5.13 -32.15
C ALA A 147 21.55 4.51 -32.09
N GLY A 148 21.74 3.42 -31.34
CA GLY A 148 23.02 2.72 -31.19
C GLY A 148 23.34 1.67 -32.25
N ALA A 149 22.43 1.40 -33.20
CA ALA A 149 22.69 0.49 -34.32
C ALA A 149 23.45 1.24 -35.42
N LEU A 150 24.77 1.38 -35.26
CA LEU A 150 25.65 1.81 -36.35
C LEU A 150 25.60 0.77 -37.48
N PRO A 151 25.46 1.18 -38.75
CA PRO A 151 25.54 0.25 -39.87
C PRO A 151 26.97 -0.33 -39.96
N LEU A 152 27.07 -1.66 -39.89
CA LEU A 152 28.32 -2.40 -40.08
C LEU A 152 28.78 -2.19 -41.53
N LEU A 153 29.79 -1.35 -41.76
CA LEU A 153 30.46 -1.23 -43.06
C LEU A 153 31.31 -2.48 -43.30
N GLU A 154 30.93 -3.27 -44.29
CA GLU A 154 31.72 -4.44 -44.74
C GLU A 154 33.07 -3.96 -45.33
N PRO A 155 34.21 -4.60 -44.97
CA PRO A 155 35.50 -4.21 -45.51
C PRO A 155 35.64 -4.65 -46.97
N VAL A 156 35.85 -3.69 -47.87
CA VAL A 156 36.21 -3.90 -49.27
C VAL A 156 37.62 -4.53 -49.33
N THR A 157 37.71 -5.77 -49.79
CA THR A 157 38.97 -6.40 -50.20
C THR A 157 39.37 -5.88 -51.59
N THR A 158 40.55 -5.26 -51.67
CA THR A 158 41.21 -4.87 -52.93
C THR A 158 42.25 -5.92 -53.36
N PRO A 159 42.59 -6.02 -54.66
CA PRO A 159 42.96 -7.25 -55.37
C PRO A 159 44.35 -7.81 -55.06
#